data_AF-A0A1B2E9M2-F1
#
_entry.id   AF-A0A1B2E9M2-F1
#
_cell.length_a   1.000
_cell.length_b   1.000
_cell.length_c   1.000
_cell.angle_alpha   90.00
_cell.angle_beta   90.00
_cell.angle_gamma   90.00
#
_symmetry.space_group_name_H-M   'P 1'
#
loop_
_entity.id
_entity.type
_entity.pdbx_description
1 polymer ?
#
loop_
_entity_poly.entity_id
_entity_poly.type
_entity_poly.pdbx_seq_one_letter_code
_entity_poly.pdbx_strand_id
1 'polypeptide(L)'
;MNKNFRNTLLLSICALLVFPIGQTTQAASVQNNFYNVVMQEGADPWVYKHTDGYYYFTKTTGGNVTIWKSAQLTTIDAAPTTVVNTGCCNIWAPELHYIDGAWYIYYAKDDGDNVNHRMYVMENKSPDPTQGTWEYKGQITDPTNKWAIDGTVLQLGGELYFIWSGWEGDVNIRQNLYIAHMSNPWTIDSERVEISRPTYSWETNHVPQVNEGPQVIVRDGLIHLVYSASGSWTNDYCLGLITASVSSDPMDPASWTKRDQPIFKSGNGLYGPGHHSLTKSPDDTEDWIMYHVAKYNNAGWNREVRMQKFTWHADGTPNLGEPVDPNTPIPLPSGEPAHLRYEGEEGAFGGAAYASESPNGSGGRKAGHIDTPESFVDFNVHVQEAGEYILLARTANGTAGGGWSYLQLSVNSGEPSRFHITNKGWENWGLSTARIQLKAGANKIRFTKGEEYGEIDFFDIKPAN
;
A
#
# COMPACT_ATOMS: atom_id res chain seq x y z
N MET A 1 -25.79 -48.85 84.38
CA MET A 1 -27.02 -48.06 84.27
C MET A 1 -26.65 -46.61 84.03
N ASN A 2 -27.37 -45.96 83.12
CA ASN A 2 -27.38 -44.54 82.76
C ASN A 2 -26.25 -43.96 81.88
N LYS A 3 -26.61 -43.92 80.59
CA LYS A 3 -26.15 -43.05 79.51
C LYS A 3 -26.13 -41.57 79.95
N ASN A 4 -25.19 -40.80 79.40
CA ASN A 4 -25.50 -39.46 78.89
C ASN A 4 -24.51 -39.05 77.79
N PHE A 5 -25.05 -38.98 76.58
CA PHE A 5 -24.47 -38.41 75.38
C PHE A 5 -24.38 -36.88 75.54
N ARG A 6 -23.22 -36.28 75.21
CA ARG A 6 -23.17 -34.88 74.77
C ARG A 6 -22.17 -34.73 73.63
N ASN A 7 -22.74 -34.48 72.45
CA ASN A 7 -22.10 -34.12 71.20
C ASN A 7 -21.14 -32.95 71.39
N THR A 8 -19.90 -33.09 70.92
CA THR A 8 -19.03 -31.95 70.64
C THR A 8 -18.85 -31.88 69.13
N LEU A 9 -19.35 -30.80 68.56
CA LEU A 9 -19.41 -30.47 67.14
C LEU A 9 -17.98 -30.17 66.65
N LEU A 10 -17.43 -30.97 65.73
CA LEU A 10 -16.21 -30.61 64.99
C LEU A 10 -16.56 -29.54 63.96
N LEU A 11 -16.17 -28.29 64.21
CA LEU A 11 -16.09 -27.27 63.17
C LEU A 11 -14.91 -27.60 62.25
N SER A 12 -15.22 -28.17 61.08
CA SER A 12 -14.25 -28.28 59.98
C SER A 12 -14.15 -26.90 59.29
N ILE A 13 -13.05 -26.19 59.52
CA ILE A 13 -12.71 -24.99 58.76
C ILE A 13 -12.21 -25.45 57.39
N CYS A 14 -13.09 -25.44 56.39
CA CYS A 14 -12.69 -25.52 54.99
C CYS A 14 -12.00 -24.19 54.62
N ALA A 15 -10.67 -24.18 54.63
CA ALA A 15 -9.91 -23.14 53.96
C ALA A 15 -10.16 -23.27 52.44
N LEU A 16 -11.06 -22.44 51.91
CA LEU A 16 -11.20 -22.21 50.48
C LEU A 16 -9.88 -21.57 49.99
N LEU A 17 -9.01 -22.41 49.43
CA LEU A 17 -7.92 -21.95 48.57
C LEU A 17 -8.56 -21.30 47.34
N VAL A 18 -8.75 -19.98 47.39
CA VAL A 18 -9.01 -19.17 46.21
C VAL A 18 -7.72 -19.18 45.41
N PHE A 19 -7.60 -20.13 44.48
CA PHE A 19 -6.64 -19.99 43.41
C PHE A 19 -7.01 -18.72 42.65
N PRO A 20 -6.09 -17.76 42.42
CA PRO A 20 -6.35 -16.73 41.45
C PRO A 20 -6.66 -17.46 40.15
N ILE A 21 -7.88 -17.27 39.64
CA ILE A 21 -8.21 -17.62 38.26
C ILE A 21 -7.20 -16.81 37.45
N GLY A 22 -6.12 -17.45 37.02
CA GLY A 22 -5.14 -16.84 36.16
C GLY A 22 -5.91 -16.31 34.96
N GLN A 23 -5.89 -14.99 34.76
CA GLN A 23 -6.32 -14.43 33.49
C GLN A 23 -5.46 -15.11 32.44
N THR A 24 -6.04 -16.04 31.69
CA THR A 24 -5.39 -16.59 30.51
C THR A 24 -5.13 -15.41 29.60
N THR A 25 -3.89 -14.95 29.57
CA THR A 25 -3.41 -14.01 28.56
C THR A 25 -3.72 -14.64 27.21
N GLN A 26 -4.46 -13.92 26.37
CA GLN A 26 -4.72 -14.36 25.01
C GLN A 26 -3.36 -14.50 24.29
N ALA A 27 -3.15 -15.62 23.61
CA ALA A 27 -1.83 -16.01 23.16
C ALA A 27 -1.50 -15.30 21.84
N ALA A 28 -0.82 -14.17 21.93
CA ALA A 28 -0.26 -13.55 20.74
C ALA A 28 0.80 -14.46 20.09
N SER A 29 0.86 -14.48 18.77
CA SER A 29 1.89 -15.21 18.02
C SER A 29 2.86 -14.26 17.32
N VAL A 30 4.15 -14.60 17.32
CA VAL A 30 5.16 -13.85 16.58
C VAL A 30 5.10 -14.28 15.11
N GLN A 31 4.86 -13.34 14.22
CA GLN A 31 4.69 -13.59 12.78
C GLN A 31 5.76 -12.87 11.97
N ASN A 32 6.38 -13.60 11.03
CA ASN A 32 7.30 -13.06 10.02
C ASN A 32 6.63 -12.97 8.65
N ASN A 33 5.32 -12.77 8.64
CA ASN A 33 4.51 -12.64 7.43
C ASN A 33 3.43 -11.58 7.61
N PHE A 34 2.94 -11.08 6.49
CA PHE A 34 1.78 -10.21 6.39
C PHE A 34 0.86 -10.72 5.29
N TYR A 35 -0.33 -10.15 5.21
CA TYR A 35 -1.25 -10.35 4.08
C TYR A 35 -1.38 -9.02 3.35
N ASN A 36 -1.40 -9.05 2.02
CA ASN A 36 -1.96 -7.91 1.29
C ASN A 36 -3.41 -7.72 1.75
N VAL A 37 -3.90 -6.49 1.90
CA VAL A 37 -3.54 -5.23 1.22
C VAL A 37 -2.57 -4.36 2.05
N VAL A 38 -1.76 -3.48 1.45
CA VAL A 38 -0.91 -2.51 2.20
C VAL A 38 -1.48 -1.10 2.27
N MET A 39 -2.44 -0.75 1.41
CA MET A 39 -3.25 0.47 1.53
C MET A 39 -4.65 0.26 0.94
N GLN A 40 -5.72 0.48 1.72
CA GLN A 40 -7.10 0.13 1.29
C GLN A 40 -7.64 0.99 0.15
N GLU A 41 -7.13 2.21 0.01
CA GLU A 41 -7.49 3.11 -1.08
C GLU A 41 -6.22 3.67 -1.63
N GLY A 42 -5.98 3.48 -2.93
CA GLY A 42 -4.83 4.09 -3.54
C GLY A 42 -4.70 3.75 -5.00
N ALA A 43 -4.16 4.72 -5.70
CA ALA A 43 -3.91 4.72 -7.12
C ALA A 43 -2.50 5.25 -7.32
N ASP A 44 -1.82 4.72 -8.31
CA ASP A 44 -0.51 5.22 -8.75
C ASP A 44 0.52 5.32 -7.61
N PRO A 45 0.79 4.18 -6.91
CA PRO A 45 1.73 4.15 -5.80
C PRO A 45 3.16 4.42 -6.26
N TRP A 46 3.83 5.34 -5.58
CA TRP A 46 5.26 5.58 -5.73
C TRP A 46 5.95 5.46 -4.37
N VAL A 47 7.06 4.72 -4.31
CA VAL A 47 7.85 4.56 -3.08
C VAL A 47 9.34 4.77 -3.37
N TYR A 48 9.93 5.71 -2.64
CA TYR A 48 11.36 5.99 -2.67
C TYR A 48 12.01 5.55 -1.35
N LYS A 49 12.97 4.62 -1.41
CA LYS A 49 13.80 4.26 -0.26
C LYS A 49 15.00 5.21 -0.20
N HIS A 50 15.14 5.95 0.88
CA HIS A 50 16.25 6.88 1.06
C HIS A 50 17.35 6.32 1.96
N THR A 51 18.54 6.92 1.86
CA THR A 51 19.73 6.52 2.60
C THR A 51 19.65 6.80 4.11
N ASP A 52 18.64 7.54 4.57
CA ASP A 52 18.37 7.79 5.99
C ASP A 52 17.63 6.61 6.67
N GLY A 53 17.31 5.56 5.92
CA GLY A 53 16.62 4.37 6.42
C GLY A 53 15.10 4.44 6.35
N TYR A 54 14.54 5.49 5.74
CA TYR A 54 13.09 5.64 5.55
C TYR A 54 12.65 5.42 4.11
N TYR A 55 11.40 5.01 3.99
CA TYR A 55 10.61 5.02 2.78
C TYR A 55 9.73 6.26 2.75
N TYR A 56 9.71 6.90 1.60
CA TYR A 56 8.82 8.01 1.30
C TYR A 56 7.84 7.56 0.22
N PHE A 57 6.56 7.64 0.52
CA PHE A 57 5.51 7.17 -0.36
C PHE A 57 4.56 8.26 -0.76
N THR A 58 4.09 8.19 -2.00
CA THR A 58 3.07 9.05 -2.58
C THR A 58 2.07 8.20 -3.36
N LYS A 59 0.86 8.74 -3.53
CA LYS A 59 -0.19 8.16 -4.37
C LYS A 59 -1.06 9.27 -4.92
N THR A 60 -1.85 8.96 -5.95
CA THR A 60 -2.90 9.86 -6.43
C THR A 60 -3.93 10.11 -5.33
N THR A 61 -4.08 11.39 -4.95
CA THR A 61 -5.15 11.86 -4.04
C THR A 61 -6.21 12.68 -4.76
N GLY A 62 -5.93 13.11 -6.01
CA GLY A 62 -6.77 14.01 -6.80
C GLY A 62 -6.69 15.49 -6.40
N GLY A 63 -6.35 15.82 -5.14
CA GLY A 63 -6.40 17.21 -4.65
C GLY A 63 -5.04 17.81 -4.27
N ASN A 64 -4.07 16.99 -3.89
CA ASN A 64 -2.76 17.42 -3.42
C ASN A 64 -1.72 16.31 -3.63
N VAL A 65 -0.47 16.59 -3.26
CA VAL A 65 0.51 15.52 -3.05
C VAL A 65 0.64 15.31 -1.55
N THR A 66 0.41 14.09 -1.09
CA THR A 66 0.67 13.69 0.30
C THR A 66 1.86 12.75 0.33
N ILE A 67 2.80 13.01 1.25
CA ILE A 67 4.00 12.20 1.48
C ILE A 67 3.80 11.41 2.78
N TRP A 68 3.87 10.09 2.71
CA TRP A 68 3.94 9.20 3.87
C TRP A 68 5.40 8.86 4.16
N LYS A 69 5.84 8.98 5.42
CA LYS A 69 7.20 8.60 5.85
C LYS A 69 7.17 7.39 6.76
N SER A 70 7.72 6.26 6.31
CA SER A 70 7.69 5.00 7.06
C SER A 70 9.07 4.35 7.10
N ALA A 71 9.46 3.76 8.23
CA ALA A 71 10.67 2.92 8.28
C ALA A 71 10.46 1.54 7.64
N GLN A 72 9.21 1.16 7.37
CA GLN A 72 8.81 -0.18 6.94
C GLN A 72 7.71 -0.08 5.88
N LEU A 73 7.78 -0.92 4.85
CA LEU A 73 6.82 -0.97 3.76
C LEU A 73 5.44 -1.44 4.24
N THR A 74 5.39 -2.41 5.16
CA THR A 74 4.13 -3.00 5.66
C THR A 74 3.29 -2.07 6.52
N THR A 75 3.83 -0.93 6.98
CA THR A 75 3.10 0.04 7.82
C THR A 75 2.77 1.36 7.16
N ILE A 76 2.92 1.43 5.84
CA ILE A 76 2.86 2.71 5.12
C ILE A 76 1.50 3.41 5.23
N ASP A 77 0.40 2.66 5.30
CA ASP A 77 -0.96 3.21 5.48
C ASP A 77 -1.14 3.96 6.81
N ALA A 78 -0.41 3.55 7.85
CA ALA A 78 -0.43 4.17 9.17
C ALA A 78 0.72 5.17 9.40
N ALA A 79 1.54 5.44 8.38
CA ALA A 79 2.69 6.32 8.50
C ALA A 79 2.27 7.79 8.67
N PRO A 80 3.07 8.64 9.36
CA PRO A 80 2.80 10.06 9.42
C PRO A 80 2.85 10.68 8.03
N THR A 81 1.99 11.68 7.81
CA THR A 81 1.82 12.32 6.49
C THR A 81 2.18 13.80 6.51
N THR A 82 2.80 14.28 5.43
CA THR A 82 2.92 15.70 5.11
C THR A 82 2.18 16.00 3.81
N VAL A 83 1.30 17.01 3.84
CA VAL A 83 0.58 17.47 2.65
C VAL A 83 1.35 18.61 1.98
N VAL A 84 1.63 18.44 0.69
CA VAL A 84 2.22 19.44 -0.19
C VAL A 84 1.12 20.03 -1.07
N ASN A 85 0.89 21.33 -0.94
CA ASN A 85 -0.16 22.02 -1.68
C ASN A 85 0.32 22.37 -3.10
N THR A 86 -0.39 21.88 -4.11
CA THR A 86 -0.11 22.07 -5.54
C THR A 86 -0.98 23.14 -6.22
N GLY A 87 -1.79 23.86 -5.43
CA GLY A 87 -2.55 25.05 -5.86
C GLY A 87 -3.87 24.80 -6.60
N CYS A 88 -4.08 23.62 -7.20
CA CYS A 88 -5.38 23.04 -7.58
C CYS A 88 -5.11 21.63 -8.13
N CYS A 89 -6.00 21.15 -8.98
CA CYS A 89 -6.77 19.95 -8.78
C CYS A 89 -6.47 18.90 -9.87
N ASN A 90 -7.10 17.73 -9.76
CA ASN A 90 -6.84 16.56 -10.61
C ASN A 90 -5.36 16.16 -10.61
N ILE A 91 -4.78 16.12 -9.41
CA ILE A 91 -3.39 15.69 -9.23
C ILE A 91 -3.29 14.19 -9.38
N TRP A 92 -2.53 13.72 -10.36
CA TRP A 92 -2.30 12.29 -10.64
C TRP A 92 -0.82 11.92 -10.55
N ALA A 93 -0.59 10.64 -10.18
CA ALA A 93 0.70 9.94 -10.18
C ALA A 93 1.90 10.78 -9.70
N PRO A 94 1.85 11.36 -8.49
CA PRO A 94 3.00 12.09 -7.97
C PRO A 94 4.16 11.13 -7.66
N GLU A 95 5.33 11.39 -8.23
CA GLU A 95 6.58 10.71 -7.91
C GLU A 95 7.54 11.62 -7.15
N LEU A 96 8.21 11.07 -6.14
CA LEU A 96 9.21 11.74 -5.32
C LEU A 96 10.62 11.20 -5.64
N HIS A 97 11.52 12.08 -6.06
CA HIS A 97 12.89 11.75 -6.43
C HIS A 97 13.89 12.54 -5.58
N TYR A 98 15.06 11.97 -5.30
CA TYR A 98 16.18 12.69 -4.70
C TYR A 98 17.31 12.80 -5.73
N ILE A 99 17.62 14.02 -6.15
CA ILE A 99 18.56 14.32 -7.23
C ILE A 99 19.47 15.46 -6.79
N ASP A 100 20.79 15.30 -6.93
CA ASP A 100 21.80 16.33 -6.63
C ASP A 100 21.64 17.06 -5.28
N GLY A 101 21.23 16.31 -4.25
CA GLY A 101 21.13 16.83 -2.89
C GLY A 101 19.77 17.46 -2.53
N ALA A 102 18.80 17.45 -3.45
CA ALA A 102 17.46 18.00 -3.25
C ALA A 102 16.37 16.99 -3.63
N TRP A 103 15.19 17.19 -3.06
CA TRP A 103 14.00 16.43 -3.37
C TRP A 103 13.17 17.11 -4.46
N TYR A 104 12.64 16.31 -5.37
CA TYR A 104 11.76 16.75 -6.44
C TYR A 104 10.46 15.93 -6.44
N ILE A 105 9.32 16.62 -6.51
CA ILE A 105 8.03 15.96 -6.78
C ILE A 105 7.65 16.27 -8.22
N TYR A 106 7.51 15.23 -9.04
CA TYR A 106 6.90 15.31 -10.37
C TYR A 106 5.46 14.83 -10.29
N TYR A 107 4.52 15.58 -10.86
CA TYR A 107 3.10 15.22 -10.78
C TYR A 107 2.33 15.73 -12.00
N ALA A 108 1.31 14.98 -12.41
CA ALA A 108 0.37 15.42 -13.42
C ALA A 108 -0.71 16.29 -12.78
N LYS A 109 -1.17 17.32 -13.50
CA LYS A 109 -2.24 18.21 -13.08
C LYS A 109 -2.95 18.80 -14.29
N ASP A 110 -4.24 19.08 -14.16
CA ASP A 110 -5.01 19.88 -15.12
C ASP A 110 -5.78 21.04 -14.46
N ASP A 111 -6.62 21.72 -15.24
CA ASP A 111 -7.47 22.84 -14.82
C ASP A 111 -8.97 22.46 -14.73
N GLY A 112 -9.28 21.17 -14.67
CA GLY A 112 -10.62 20.60 -14.73
C GLY A 112 -10.98 20.00 -16.09
N ASP A 113 -10.19 20.26 -17.13
CA ASP A 113 -10.31 19.60 -18.44
C ASP A 113 -9.11 18.69 -18.69
N ASN A 114 -9.38 17.39 -18.84
CA ASN A 114 -8.34 16.38 -19.05
C ASN A 114 -7.43 16.67 -20.25
N VAL A 115 -7.90 17.38 -21.29
CA VAL A 115 -7.06 17.76 -22.44
C VAL A 115 -5.86 18.65 -22.03
N ASN A 116 -5.99 19.34 -20.90
CA ASN A 116 -4.99 20.26 -20.36
C ASN A 116 -4.03 19.61 -19.36
N HIS A 117 -4.08 18.30 -19.15
CA HIS A 117 -3.12 17.61 -18.28
C HIS A 117 -1.68 17.83 -18.74
N ARG A 118 -0.85 18.30 -17.82
CA ARG A 118 0.59 18.50 -17.99
C ARG A 118 1.35 18.00 -16.77
N MET A 119 2.65 17.78 -16.94
CA MET A 119 3.57 17.48 -15.86
C MET A 119 4.12 18.76 -15.23
N TYR A 120 4.23 18.75 -13.91
CA TYR A 120 4.74 19.84 -13.09
C TYR A 120 5.77 19.33 -12.09
N VAL A 121 6.62 20.24 -11.60
CA VAL A 121 7.69 19.88 -10.67
C VAL A 121 7.81 20.88 -9.52
N MET A 122 8.04 20.33 -8.32
CA MET A 122 8.37 21.08 -7.10
C MET A 122 9.72 20.64 -6.55
N GLU A 123 10.42 21.53 -5.86
CA GLU A 123 11.74 21.30 -5.24
C GLU A 123 11.66 21.49 -3.72
N ASN A 124 12.36 20.66 -2.96
CA ASN A 124 12.59 20.86 -1.53
C ASN A 124 14.03 20.48 -1.16
N LYS A 125 14.75 21.39 -0.52
CA LYS A 125 16.17 21.22 -0.17
C LYS A 125 16.39 20.72 1.27
N SER A 126 15.32 20.49 2.02
CA SER A 126 15.40 19.85 3.33
C SER A 126 15.93 18.41 3.18
N PRO A 127 16.83 17.93 4.04
CA PRO A 127 17.23 16.52 4.05
C PRO A 127 16.03 15.56 4.18
N ASP A 128 15.01 15.96 4.95
CA ASP A 128 13.75 15.24 5.10
C ASP A 128 12.65 15.93 4.28
N PRO A 129 12.06 15.29 3.25
CA PRO A 129 11.07 15.89 2.35
C PRO A 129 9.70 16.13 3.03
N THR A 130 9.51 15.59 4.25
CA THR A 130 8.35 15.89 5.10
C THR A 130 8.50 17.21 5.87
N GLN A 131 9.69 17.81 5.83
CA GLN A 131 10.05 19.09 6.46
C GLN A 131 10.46 20.12 5.39
N GLY A 132 10.71 21.36 5.79
CA GLY A 132 11.14 22.42 4.88
C GLY A 132 9.99 23.02 4.07
N THR A 133 10.30 23.52 2.88
CA THR A 133 9.34 24.21 2.01
C THR A 133 9.47 23.68 0.59
N TRP A 134 8.32 23.32 0.00
CA TRP A 134 8.22 22.91 -1.39
C TRP A 134 8.04 24.14 -2.29
N GLU A 135 9.01 24.38 -3.16
CA GLU A 135 9.03 25.48 -4.12
C GLU A 135 8.56 24.99 -5.49
N TYR A 136 7.56 25.66 -6.07
CA TYR A 136 7.11 25.37 -7.42
C TYR A 136 8.15 25.80 -8.45
N LYS A 137 8.59 24.87 -9.31
CA LYS A 137 9.62 25.10 -10.33
C LYS A 137 9.05 25.33 -11.73
N GLY A 138 7.78 24.98 -11.94
CA GLY A 138 7.11 25.18 -13.22
C GLY A 138 6.50 23.91 -13.78
N GLN A 139 6.00 24.04 -15.00
CA GLN A 139 5.66 22.92 -15.84
C GLN A 139 6.96 22.33 -16.41
N ILE A 140 7.09 21.00 -16.40
CA ILE A 140 8.16 20.30 -17.11
C ILE A 140 7.62 19.87 -18.48
N THR A 141 8.19 20.42 -19.55
CA THR A 141 7.64 20.28 -20.89
C THR A 141 8.73 20.37 -21.97
N ASP A 142 8.52 19.62 -23.04
CA ASP A 142 9.22 19.82 -24.31
C ASP A 142 8.55 20.96 -25.13
N PRO A 143 9.15 21.42 -26.24
CA PRO A 143 8.60 22.50 -27.06
C PRO A 143 7.19 22.26 -27.63
N THR A 144 6.76 21.00 -27.77
CA THR A 144 5.43 20.67 -28.32
C THR A 144 4.30 20.89 -27.32
N ASN A 145 4.62 20.85 -26.01
CA ASN A 145 3.69 21.07 -24.90
C ASN A 145 2.34 20.31 -25.04
N LYS A 146 2.44 19.03 -25.41
CA LYS A 146 1.28 18.14 -25.54
C LYS A 146 0.83 17.60 -24.19
N TRP A 147 -0.33 16.95 -24.20
CA TRP A 147 -0.85 16.22 -23.04
C TRP A 147 0.21 15.25 -22.49
N ALA A 148 0.42 15.29 -21.18
CA ALA A 148 1.46 14.55 -20.50
C ALA A 148 1.05 14.18 -19.06
N ILE A 149 1.22 12.90 -18.70
CA ILE A 149 1.02 12.36 -17.35
C ILE A 149 2.14 11.37 -16.99
N ASP A 150 2.13 10.87 -15.76
CA ASP A 150 2.94 9.73 -15.30
C ASP A 150 4.43 9.89 -15.66
N GLY A 151 5.04 10.97 -15.19
CA GLY A 151 6.44 11.26 -15.49
C GLY A 151 7.41 10.72 -14.44
N THR A 152 8.50 10.12 -14.90
CA THR A 152 9.62 9.63 -14.09
C THR A 152 10.96 10.16 -14.61
N VAL A 153 12.03 10.01 -13.83
CA VAL A 153 13.37 10.48 -14.18
C VAL A 153 14.34 9.30 -14.31
N LEU A 154 15.06 9.26 -15.44
CA LEU A 154 16.21 8.38 -15.64
C LEU A 154 17.50 9.17 -15.41
N GLN A 155 18.31 8.72 -14.45
CA GLN A 155 19.69 9.15 -14.27
C GLN A 155 20.63 8.15 -14.96
N LEU A 156 21.38 8.59 -15.98
CA LEU A 156 22.26 7.71 -16.75
C LEU A 156 23.54 8.46 -17.17
N GLY A 157 24.70 7.90 -16.82
CA GLY A 157 25.99 8.45 -17.26
C GLY A 157 26.31 9.86 -16.75
N GLY A 158 25.63 10.32 -15.70
CA GLY A 158 25.74 11.70 -15.19
C GLY A 158 24.74 12.68 -15.82
N GLU A 159 23.92 12.21 -16.76
CA GLU A 159 22.87 12.98 -17.42
C GLU A 159 21.49 12.63 -16.85
N LEU A 160 20.53 13.52 -17.09
CA LEU A 160 19.13 13.39 -16.67
C LEU A 160 18.22 13.31 -17.90
N TYR A 161 17.25 12.40 -17.84
CA TYR A 161 16.22 12.26 -18.86
C TYR A 161 14.85 12.17 -18.19
N PHE A 162 13.88 12.92 -18.70
CA PHE A 162 12.49 12.81 -18.29
C PHE A 162 11.78 11.81 -19.19
N ILE A 163 11.01 10.90 -18.61
CA ILE A 163 10.22 9.90 -19.34
C ILE A 163 8.78 10.01 -18.90
N TRP A 164 7.83 10.09 -19.83
CA TRP A 164 6.42 10.30 -19.50
C TRP A 164 5.47 9.65 -20.49
N SER A 165 4.21 9.49 -20.05
CA SER A 165 3.10 9.14 -20.93
C SER A 165 2.54 10.38 -21.61
N GLY A 166 2.45 10.40 -22.94
CA GLY A 166 2.00 11.58 -23.67
C GLY A 166 1.21 11.29 -24.94
N TRP A 167 0.53 12.31 -25.46
CA TRP A 167 -0.13 12.24 -26.76
C TRP A 167 0.79 12.68 -27.90
N GLU A 168 0.68 12.01 -29.05
CA GLU A 168 1.36 12.40 -30.29
C GLU A 168 0.84 13.76 -30.81
N GLY A 169 -0.47 13.96 -30.78
CA GLY A 169 -1.15 15.21 -31.14
C GLY A 169 -2.03 15.72 -30.01
N ASP A 170 -3.17 16.34 -30.36
CA ASP A 170 -4.08 16.99 -29.41
C ASP A 170 -5.38 16.20 -29.17
N VAL A 171 -5.43 14.93 -29.58
CA VAL A 171 -6.62 14.10 -29.49
C VAL A 171 -6.34 12.85 -28.67
N ASN A 172 -7.27 12.51 -27.78
CA ASN A 172 -7.21 11.33 -26.92
C ASN A 172 -7.48 10.02 -27.69
N ILE A 173 -6.51 9.60 -28.51
CA ILE A 173 -6.58 8.33 -29.26
C ILE A 173 -5.61 7.29 -28.72
N ARG A 174 -4.44 7.74 -28.24
CA ARG A 174 -3.34 6.88 -27.81
C ARG A 174 -2.39 7.64 -26.91
N GLN A 175 -1.94 6.97 -25.87
CA GLN A 175 -0.82 7.38 -25.03
C GLN A 175 0.42 6.58 -25.44
N ASN A 176 1.54 7.28 -25.64
CA ASN A 176 2.85 6.70 -25.94
C ASN A 176 3.84 7.13 -24.85
N LEU A 177 4.94 6.39 -24.70
CA LEU A 177 6.05 6.80 -23.84
C LEU A 177 7.04 7.65 -24.63
N TYR A 178 7.32 8.83 -24.10
CA TYR A 178 8.32 9.75 -24.62
C TYR A 178 9.46 9.94 -23.62
N ILE A 179 10.65 10.20 -24.14
CA ILE A 179 11.85 10.58 -23.38
C ILE A 179 12.40 11.91 -23.91
N ALA A 180 12.95 12.74 -23.03
CA ALA A 180 13.70 13.94 -23.38
C ALA A 180 14.85 14.19 -22.41
N HIS A 181 15.94 14.78 -22.90
CA HIS A 181 17.06 15.18 -22.07
C HIS A 181 16.69 16.37 -21.18
N MET A 182 17.32 16.44 -20.01
CA MET A 182 17.10 17.49 -19.02
C MET A 182 18.42 18.19 -18.68
N SER A 183 18.44 19.52 -18.81
CA SER A 183 19.58 20.35 -18.38
C SER A 183 19.71 20.48 -16.85
N ASN A 184 18.62 20.21 -16.13
CA ASN A 184 18.52 20.18 -14.66
C ASN A 184 17.23 19.44 -14.28
N PRO A 185 17.02 19.09 -12.99
CA PRO A 185 15.85 18.31 -12.55
C PRO A 185 14.47 18.92 -12.86
N TRP A 186 14.35 20.13 -13.38
CA TRP A 186 13.06 20.74 -13.73
C TRP A 186 13.00 21.35 -15.14
N THR A 187 14.00 21.12 -16.01
CA THR A 187 14.07 21.74 -17.34
C THR A 187 14.47 20.74 -18.42
N ILE A 188 13.54 20.39 -19.31
CA ILE A 188 13.83 19.68 -20.56
C ILE A 188 14.52 20.63 -21.54
N ASP A 189 15.58 20.18 -22.20
CA ASP A 189 16.37 20.96 -23.17
C ASP A 189 16.56 20.27 -24.53
N SER A 190 15.83 19.18 -24.79
CA SER A 190 15.75 18.52 -26.10
C SER A 190 14.31 18.44 -26.61
N GLU A 191 14.16 18.05 -27.88
CA GLU A 191 12.89 17.52 -28.38
C GLU A 191 12.56 16.21 -27.67
N ARG A 192 11.26 15.88 -27.60
CA ARG A 192 10.80 14.58 -27.12
C ARG A 192 11.03 13.50 -28.19
N VAL A 193 11.43 12.31 -27.76
CA VAL A 193 11.57 11.12 -28.59
C VAL A 193 10.61 10.04 -28.11
N GLU A 194 9.88 9.41 -29.03
CA GLU A 194 9.03 8.27 -28.68
C GLU A 194 9.85 6.99 -28.55
N ILE A 195 9.72 6.29 -27.42
CA ILE A 195 10.44 5.03 -27.14
C ILE A 195 9.53 3.82 -27.02
N SER A 196 8.22 4.03 -26.82
CA SER A 196 7.23 2.96 -26.89
C SER A 196 5.85 3.49 -27.27
N ARG A 197 5.13 2.69 -28.06
CA ARG A 197 3.69 2.87 -28.32
C ARG A 197 2.96 1.52 -28.22
N PRO A 198 1.67 1.50 -27.91
CA PRO A 198 0.83 0.31 -28.05
C PRO A 198 0.96 -0.34 -29.43
N THR A 199 1.42 -1.60 -29.46
CA THR A 199 1.63 -2.38 -30.69
C THR A 199 1.05 -3.78 -30.61
N TYR A 200 1.06 -4.39 -29.43
CA TYR A 200 0.57 -5.75 -29.24
C TYR A 200 -0.93 -5.79 -28.97
N SER A 201 -1.57 -6.92 -29.27
CA SER A 201 -3.03 -7.06 -29.13
C SER A 201 -3.53 -6.83 -27.69
N TRP A 202 -2.68 -7.10 -26.69
CA TRP A 202 -2.99 -6.81 -25.29
C TRP A 202 -2.86 -5.31 -24.95
N GLU A 203 -2.14 -4.51 -25.73
CA GLU A 203 -2.04 -3.06 -25.56
C GLU A 203 -3.11 -2.30 -26.36
N THR A 204 -3.58 -2.88 -27.47
CA THR A 204 -4.52 -2.26 -28.42
C THR A 204 -5.97 -2.76 -28.27
N ASN A 205 -6.28 -3.42 -27.16
CA ASN A 205 -7.60 -4.01 -26.88
C ASN A 205 -8.67 -2.98 -26.46
N HIS A 206 -8.27 -1.74 -26.14
CA HIS A 206 -9.16 -0.65 -25.73
C HIS A 206 -8.84 0.65 -26.47
N VAL A 207 -9.77 1.62 -26.38
CA VAL A 207 -9.60 2.99 -26.88
C VAL A 207 -9.90 3.98 -25.74
N PRO A 208 -9.03 4.97 -25.46
CA PRO A 208 -7.71 5.16 -26.08
C PRO A 208 -6.75 3.99 -25.75
N GLN A 209 -5.78 3.78 -26.64
CA GLN A 209 -4.72 2.79 -26.41
C GLN A 209 -3.67 3.36 -25.45
N VAL A 210 -3.12 2.56 -24.54
CA VAL A 210 -2.34 3.08 -23.41
C VAL A 210 -1.00 2.39 -23.27
N ASN A 211 0.07 3.20 -23.22
CA ASN A 211 1.33 2.91 -22.53
C ASN A 211 1.56 4.11 -21.58
N GLU A 212 1.55 3.89 -20.27
CA GLU A 212 1.67 4.93 -19.23
C GLU A 212 2.44 4.40 -18.00
N GLY A 213 2.51 5.16 -16.91
CA GLY A 213 3.19 4.74 -15.66
C GLY A 213 4.59 4.13 -15.85
N PRO A 214 5.51 4.78 -16.57
CA PRO A 214 6.87 4.30 -16.74
C PRO A 214 7.62 4.31 -15.40
N GLN A 215 8.31 3.23 -15.09
CA GLN A 215 9.21 3.12 -13.96
C GLN A 215 10.51 2.48 -14.42
N VAL A 216 11.64 3.05 -14.00
CA VAL A 216 12.96 2.61 -14.46
C VAL A 216 13.76 1.93 -13.34
N ILE A 217 14.37 0.80 -13.67
CA ILE A 217 15.49 0.21 -12.92
C ILE A 217 16.70 0.12 -13.83
N VAL A 218 17.84 0.67 -13.40
CA VAL A 218 19.14 0.45 -14.04
C VAL A 218 19.88 -0.63 -13.26
N ARG A 219 20.19 -1.75 -13.91
CA ARG A 219 20.81 -2.92 -13.28
C ARG A 219 21.64 -3.72 -14.28
N ASP A 220 22.79 -4.23 -13.86
CA ASP A 220 23.61 -5.20 -14.60
C ASP A 220 23.91 -4.77 -16.07
N GLY A 221 24.08 -3.47 -16.29
CA GLY A 221 24.37 -2.89 -17.61
C GLY A 221 23.14 -2.69 -18.51
N LEU A 222 21.93 -2.88 -17.97
CA LEU A 222 20.67 -2.68 -18.66
C LEU A 222 19.82 -1.59 -17.99
N ILE A 223 19.03 -0.93 -18.81
CA ILE A 223 17.92 -0.07 -18.42
C ILE A 223 16.67 -0.92 -18.60
N HIS A 224 15.92 -1.15 -17.53
CA HIS A 224 14.62 -1.80 -17.55
C HIS A 224 13.57 -0.73 -17.33
N LEU A 225 12.73 -0.47 -18.32
CA LEU A 225 11.57 0.40 -18.16
C LEU A 225 10.31 -0.46 -18.19
N VAL A 226 9.72 -0.61 -17.01
CA VAL A 226 8.42 -1.25 -16.83
C VAL A 226 7.35 -0.17 -16.99
N TYR A 227 6.30 -0.46 -17.73
CA TYR A 227 5.22 0.51 -17.99
C TYR A 227 3.87 -0.18 -17.88
N SER A 228 2.83 0.60 -17.61
CA SER A 228 1.45 0.11 -17.59
C SER A 228 0.84 0.20 -18.99
N ALA A 229 0.03 -0.79 -19.36
CA ALA A 229 -0.67 -0.85 -20.63
C ALA A 229 -2.11 -1.33 -20.46
N SER A 230 -2.89 -1.18 -21.54
CA SER A 230 -4.35 -1.25 -21.52
C SER A 230 -4.96 -0.14 -20.66
N GLY A 231 -6.26 0.10 -20.72
CA GLY A 231 -6.87 1.20 -19.97
C GLY A 231 -6.92 0.93 -18.47
N SER A 232 -6.46 1.87 -17.63
CA SER A 232 -6.48 1.78 -16.15
C SER A 232 -7.87 1.64 -15.54
N TRP A 233 -8.93 1.87 -16.33
CA TRP A 233 -10.33 1.66 -15.97
C TRP A 233 -10.85 0.25 -16.30
N THR A 234 -9.98 -0.66 -16.76
CA THR A 234 -10.34 -2.01 -17.24
C THR A 234 -9.66 -3.10 -16.42
N ASN A 235 -10.18 -4.32 -16.48
CA ASN A 235 -9.51 -5.49 -15.90
C ASN A 235 -8.30 -5.96 -16.71
N ASP A 236 -8.11 -5.45 -17.92
CA ASP A 236 -7.01 -5.83 -18.80
C ASP A 236 -5.74 -5.03 -18.51
N TYR A 237 -5.81 -4.03 -17.63
CA TYR A 237 -4.65 -3.25 -17.19
C TYR A 237 -3.52 -4.19 -16.71
N CYS A 238 -2.32 -3.96 -17.24
CA CYS A 238 -1.18 -4.86 -17.04
C CYS A 238 0.14 -4.11 -17.21
N LEU A 239 1.26 -4.77 -16.89
CA LEU A 239 2.59 -4.21 -17.06
C LEU A 239 3.32 -4.83 -18.26
N GLY A 240 3.93 -3.97 -19.08
CA GLY A 240 4.87 -4.30 -20.14
C GLY A 240 6.31 -3.94 -19.79
N LEU A 241 7.25 -4.30 -20.67
CA LEU A 241 8.68 -4.03 -20.49
C LEU A 241 9.33 -3.61 -21.81
N ILE A 242 10.05 -2.49 -21.78
CA ILE A 242 11.11 -2.19 -22.76
C ILE A 242 12.47 -2.19 -22.05
N THR A 243 13.52 -2.57 -22.78
CA THR A 243 14.89 -2.62 -22.26
C THR A 243 15.86 -1.96 -23.22
N ALA A 244 16.90 -1.31 -22.68
CA ALA A 244 18.01 -0.77 -23.46
C ALA A 244 19.33 -1.07 -22.75
N SER A 245 20.45 -0.97 -23.46
CA SER A 245 21.77 -1.05 -22.83
C SER A 245 22.13 0.29 -22.19
N VAL A 246 22.82 0.28 -21.04
CA VAL A 246 23.35 1.53 -20.46
C VAL A 246 24.44 2.17 -21.33
N SER A 247 24.99 1.44 -22.30
CA SER A 247 25.98 1.97 -23.27
C SER A 247 25.35 2.46 -24.58
N SER A 248 24.04 2.29 -24.78
CA SER A 248 23.33 2.84 -25.93
C SER A 248 22.74 4.22 -25.61
N ASP A 249 22.45 5.01 -26.64
CA ASP A 249 21.76 6.30 -26.48
C ASP A 249 20.29 6.05 -26.12
N PRO A 250 19.82 6.44 -24.91
CA PRO A 250 18.42 6.24 -24.53
C PRO A 250 17.46 7.11 -25.36
N MET A 251 17.95 8.14 -26.05
CA MET A 251 17.19 8.99 -26.98
C MET A 251 17.11 8.41 -28.40
N ASP A 252 17.73 7.26 -28.68
CA ASP A 252 17.52 6.54 -29.95
C ASP A 252 16.45 5.45 -29.76
N PRO A 253 15.28 5.52 -30.45
CA PRO A 253 14.26 4.48 -30.37
C PRO A 253 14.77 3.08 -30.71
N ALA A 254 15.80 2.97 -31.57
CA ALA A 254 16.39 1.68 -31.93
C ALA A 254 17.21 1.03 -30.80
N SER A 255 17.56 1.77 -29.75
CA SER A 255 18.20 1.23 -28.54
C SER A 255 17.26 0.37 -27.70
N TRP A 256 15.95 0.53 -27.87
CA TRP A 256 14.94 -0.09 -27.02
C TRP A 256 14.38 -1.38 -27.63
N THR A 257 14.40 -2.45 -26.84
CA THR A 257 13.78 -3.74 -27.17
C THR A 257 12.54 -3.95 -26.32
N LYS A 258 11.39 -4.16 -26.98
CA LYS A 258 10.09 -4.36 -26.34
C LYS A 258 9.75 -5.85 -26.17
N ARG A 259 9.31 -6.26 -24.98
CA ARG A 259 8.76 -7.61 -24.74
C ARG A 259 7.39 -7.74 -25.40
N ASP A 260 7.14 -8.89 -26.00
CA ASP A 260 5.93 -9.18 -26.77
C ASP A 260 4.74 -9.64 -25.92
N GLN A 261 5.00 -10.04 -24.68
CA GLN A 261 4.00 -10.43 -23.68
C GLN A 261 4.03 -9.50 -22.47
N PRO A 262 2.88 -9.29 -21.80
CA PRO A 262 2.86 -8.59 -20.51
C PRO A 262 3.70 -9.36 -19.50
N ILE A 263 4.41 -8.63 -18.64
CA ILE A 263 5.26 -9.19 -17.58
C ILE A 263 4.56 -9.25 -16.22
N PHE A 264 3.39 -8.62 -16.09
CA PHE A 264 2.53 -8.71 -14.91
C PHE A 264 1.07 -8.39 -15.32
N LYS A 265 0.11 -9.25 -14.98
CA LYS A 265 -1.30 -9.12 -15.41
C LYS A 265 -2.24 -9.73 -14.38
N SER A 266 -3.55 -9.55 -14.60
CA SER A 266 -4.62 -10.13 -13.77
C SER A 266 -4.40 -11.62 -13.49
N GLY A 267 -4.57 -12.02 -12.23
CA GLY A 267 -4.29 -13.36 -11.72
C GLY A 267 -4.81 -13.50 -10.27
N ASN A 268 -5.07 -14.74 -9.84
CA ASN A 268 -5.56 -15.04 -8.47
C ASN A 268 -6.77 -14.20 -8.01
N GLY A 269 -7.71 -13.95 -8.93
CA GLY A 269 -8.91 -13.15 -8.65
C GLY A 269 -8.65 -11.64 -8.49
N LEU A 270 -7.46 -11.16 -8.87
CA LEU A 270 -7.08 -9.75 -8.89
C LEU A 270 -7.06 -9.23 -10.32
N TYR A 271 -7.53 -8.01 -10.48
CA TYR A 271 -7.85 -7.43 -11.78
C TYR A 271 -7.08 -6.13 -12.00
N GLY A 272 -6.58 -5.96 -13.21
CA GLY A 272 -5.95 -4.74 -13.66
C GLY A 272 -4.73 -4.32 -12.83
N PRO A 273 -3.73 -5.19 -12.55
CA PRO A 273 -2.54 -4.74 -11.84
C PRO A 273 -1.75 -3.77 -12.71
N GLY A 274 -1.53 -2.57 -12.20
CA GLY A 274 -0.75 -1.56 -12.89
C GLY A 274 -0.63 -0.31 -12.04
N HIS A 275 -0.08 0.75 -12.64
CA HIS A 275 0.77 1.77 -12.02
C HIS A 275 1.49 1.29 -10.76
N HIS A 276 2.80 1.26 -10.83
CA HIS A 276 3.62 0.53 -9.88
C HIS A 276 4.88 1.30 -9.55
N SER A 277 5.53 0.87 -8.48
CA SER A 277 6.85 1.33 -8.08
C SER A 277 7.66 0.15 -7.62
N LEU A 278 8.95 0.16 -7.95
CA LEU A 278 9.89 -0.89 -7.58
C LEU A 278 10.86 -0.33 -6.55
N THR A 279 11.11 -1.10 -5.50
CA THR A 279 11.95 -0.68 -4.38
C THR A 279 12.69 -1.87 -3.76
N LYS A 280 13.56 -1.58 -2.80
CA LYS A 280 14.32 -2.57 -2.05
C LYS A 280 13.72 -2.81 -0.66
N SER A 281 13.93 -3.99 -0.11
CA SER A 281 13.69 -4.27 1.32
C SER A 281 14.55 -3.38 2.23
N PRO A 282 14.22 -3.21 3.53
CA PRO A 282 14.98 -2.34 4.43
C PRO A 282 16.49 -2.60 4.47
N ASP A 283 16.90 -3.85 4.32
CA ASP A 283 18.31 -4.27 4.31
C ASP A 283 18.95 -4.39 2.91
N ASP A 284 18.24 -3.97 1.86
CA ASP A 284 18.66 -4.01 0.45
C ASP A 284 18.86 -5.41 -0.15
N THR A 285 18.44 -6.48 0.55
CA THR A 285 18.65 -7.86 0.08
C THR A 285 17.56 -8.38 -0.85
N GLU A 286 16.42 -7.71 -0.93
CA GLU A 286 15.28 -8.12 -1.76
C GLU A 286 14.76 -6.98 -2.63
N ASP A 287 14.17 -7.37 -3.76
CA ASP A 287 13.49 -6.50 -4.71
C ASP A 287 11.97 -6.67 -4.56
N TRP A 288 11.26 -5.55 -4.44
CA TRP A 288 9.83 -5.50 -4.17
C TRP A 288 9.09 -4.64 -5.18
N ILE A 289 7.93 -5.10 -5.63
CA ILE A 289 6.98 -4.32 -6.42
C ILE A 289 5.83 -3.89 -5.52
N MET A 290 5.50 -2.61 -5.56
CA MET A 290 4.28 -2.04 -5.03
C MET A 290 3.40 -1.60 -6.19
N TYR A 291 2.14 -2.00 -6.22
CA TYR A 291 1.26 -1.82 -7.38
C TYR A 291 -0.18 -1.67 -6.91
N HIS A 292 -1.03 -1.06 -7.73
CA HIS A 292 -2.47 -1.06 -7.45
C HIS A 292 -3.18 -2.17 -8.21
N VAL A 293 -4.36 -2.55 -7.71
CA VAL A 293 -5.35 -3.40 -8.42
C VAL A 293 -6.73 -2.83 -8.22
N ALA A 294 -7.66 -3.16 -9.14
CA ALA A 294 -9.08 -2.93 -8.93
C ALA A 294 -9.59 -3.78 -7.74
N LYS A 295 -10.37 -3.18 -6.82
CA LYS A 295 -10.85 -3.86 -5.60
C LYS A 295 -11.74 -5.08 -5.86
N TYR A 296 -12.40 -5.09 -7.01
CA TYR A 296 -13.26 -6.17 -7.49
C TYR A 296 -13.33 -6.14 -9.01
N ASN A 297 -13.90 -7.20 -9.61
CA ASN A 297 -14.08 -7.31 -11.05
C ASN A 297 -14.88 -6.11 -11.60
N ASN A 298 -14.34 -5.41 -12.59
CA ASN A 298 -14.94 -4.19 -13.19
C ASN A 298 -15.07 -3.00 -12.22
N ALA A 299 -14.23 -2.90 -11.18
CA ALA A 299 -14.24 -1.75 -10.28
C ALA A 299 -13.71 -0.45 -10.91
N GLY A 300 -13.07 -0.53 -12.08
CA GLY A 300 -12.41 0.61 -12.72
C GLY A 300 -11.36 1.22 -11.78
N TRP A 301 -11.47 2.53 -11.55
CA TRP A 301 -10.52 3.27 -10.71
C TRP A 301 -10.72 3.11 -9.20
N ASN A 302 -11.68 2.31 -8.74
CA ASN A 302 -11.77 1.94 -7.32
C ASN A 302 -10.70 0.89 -6.99
N ARG A 303 -9.56 1.37 -6.47
CA ARG A 303 -8.30 0.64 -6.39
C ARG A 303 -7.74 0.56 -4.97
N GLU A 304 -6.92 -0.46 -4.75
CA GLU A 304 -6.16 -0.69 -3.53
C GLU A 304 -4.70 -0.98 -3.85
N VAL A 305 -3.78 -0.71 -2.91
CA VAL A 305 -2.34 -0.90 -3.11
C VAL A 305 -1.89 -2.20 -2.45
N ARG A 306 -1.11 -2.98 -3.20
CA ARG A 306 -0.53 -4.26 -2.81
C ARG A 306 0.97 -4.23 -3.03
N MET A 307 1.67 -5.16 -2.39
CA MET A 307 3.09 -5.37 -2.67
C MET A 307 3.49 -6.84 -2.58
N GLN A 308 4.55 -7.20 -3.30
CA GLN A 308 5.16 -8.52 -3.24
C GLN A 308 6.63 -8.47 -3.64
N LYS A 309 7.41 -9.42 -3.15
CA LYS A 309 8.77 -9.65 -3.62
C LYS A 309 8.74 -10.11 -5.08
N PHE A 310 9.70 -9.64 -5.88
CA PHE A 310 9.95 -10.16 -7.22
C PHE A 310 11.40 -10.68 -7.35
N THR A 311 11.67 -11.36 -8.45
CA THR A 311 12.99 -11.94 -8.73
C THR A 311 13.49 -11.52 -10.11
N TRP A 312 14.63 -12.01 -10.54
CA TRP A 312 15.22 -11.67 -11.83
C TRP A 312 15.34 -12.93 -12.69
N HIS A 313 15.02 -12.81 -13.98
CA HIS A 313 15.27 -13.84 -14.97
C HIS A 313 16.77 -13.98 -15.24
N ALA A 314 17.18 -15.10 -15.84
CA ALA A 314 18.57 -15.36 -16.18
C ALA A 314 19.15 -14.37 -17.24
N ASP A 315 18.28 -13.73 -18.02
CA ASP A 315 18.65 -12.68 -18.98
C ASP A 315 18.75 -11.28 -18.34
N GLY A 316 18.60 -11.19 -17.01
CA GLY A 316 18.67 -9.93 -16.27
C GLY A 316 17.37 -9.14 -16.25
N THR A 317 16.28 -9.59 -16.88
CA THR A 317 14.99 -8.88 -16.85
C THR A 317 14.18 -9.17 -15.57
N PRO A 318 13.32 -8.24 -15.11
CA PRO A 318 12.52 -8.46 -13.90
C PRO A 318 11.49 -9.59 -14.12
N ASN A 319 11.40 -10.48 -13.14
CA ASN A 319 10.39 -11.53 -13.02
C ASN A 319 9.40 -11.17 -11.91
N LEU A 320 8.34 -10.45 -12.29
CA LEU A 320 7.30 -9.96 -11.37
C LEU A 320 6.33 -11.07 -10.92
N GLY A 321 6.29 -12.20 -11.64
CA GLY A 321 5.38 -13.29 -11.38
C GLY A 321 3.92 -12.91 -11.68
N GLU A 322 3.02 -13.33 -10.80
CA GLU A 322 1.60 -12.96 -10.83
C GLU A 322 1.21 -12.30 -9.51
N PRO A 323 0.16 -11.46 -9.48
CA PRO A 323 -0.36 -10.91 -8.24
C PRO A 323 -0.61 -12.01 -7.19
N VAL A 324 -0.02 -11.89 -6.00
CA VAL A 324 -0.16 -12.92 -4.95
C VAL A 324 -1.62 -13.07 -4.53
N ASP A 325 -2.03 -14.33 -4.33
CA ASP A 325 -3.36 -14.70 -3.85
C ASP A 325 -3.72 -13.94 -2.54
N PRO A 326 -4.91 -13.30 -2.45
CA PRO A 326 -5.33 -12.51 -1.28
C PRO A 326 -5.33 -13.25 0.07
N ASN A 327 -5.38 -14.59 0.04
CA ASN A 327 -5.46 -15.44 1.22
C ASN A 327 -4.14 -16.17 1.50
N THR A 328 -3.06 -15.83 0.80
CA THR A 328 -1.73 -16.38 1.05
C THR A 328 -0.88 -15.40 1.85
N PRO A 329 -0.30 -15.81 3.00
CA PRO A 329 0.64 -14.98 3.74
C PRO A 329 1.93 -14.78 2.93
N ILE A 330 2.45 -13.56 2.93
CA ILE A 330 3.70 -13.17 2.29
C ILE A 330 4.74 -12.94 3.39
N PRO A 331 5.98 -13.47 3.27
CA PRO A 331 7.05 -13.11 4.19
C PRO A 331 7.23 -11.59 4.30
N LEU A 332 7.51 -11.08 5.50
CA LEU A 332 7.84 -9.66 5.66
C LEU A 332 9.08 -9.31 4.81
N PRO A 333 9.15 -8.07 4.26
CA PRO A 333 10.37 -7.60 3.61
C PRO A 333 11.60 -7.77 4.50
N SER A 334 12.68 -8.30 3.95
CA SER A 334 13.89 -8.57 4.75
C SER A 334 14.42 -7.31 5.45
N GLY A 335 14.71 -7.45 6.75
CA GLY A 335 15.06 -6.34 7.62
C GLY A 335 13.88 -5.70 8.36
N GLU A 336 12.62 -6.04 8.05
CA GLU A 336 11.49 -5.67 8.90
C GLU A 336 11.40 -6.57 10.14
N PRO A 337 11.09 -6.00 11.33
CA PRO A 337 10.86 -6.78 12.54
C PRO A 337 9.56 -7.58 12.47
N ALA A 338 9.54 -8.72 13.15
CA ALA A 338 8.35 -9.55 13.30
C ALA A 338 7.17 -8.79 13.92
N HIS A 339 5.96 -9.18 13.54
CA HIS A 339 4.72 -8.66 14.10
C HIS A 339 4.26 -9.50 15.29
N LEU A 340 3.52 -8.88 16.22
CA LEU A 340 2.80 -9.60 17.27
C LEU A 340 1.32 -9.69 16.88
N ARG A 341 0.89 -10.88 16.44
CA ARG A 341 -0.46 -11.16 15.94
C ARG A 341 -1.40 -11.65 17.03
N TYR A 342 -2.63 -11.13 17.01
CA TYR A 342 -3.77 -11.59 17.80
C TYR A 342 -4.87 -12.03 16.85
N GLU A 343 -5.20 -13.32 16.87
CA GLU A 343 -6.28 -13.90 16.05
C GLU A 343 -7.65 -13.47 16.58
N GLY A 344 -8.53 -13.08 15.67
CA GLY A 344 -9.84 -12.51 15.99
C GLY A 344 -10.71 -13.47 16.76
N GLU A 345 -10.73 -14.74 16.36
CA GLU A 345 -11.49 -15.82 16.98
C GLU A 345 -11.07 -16.16 18.41
N GLU A 346 -9.88 -15.72 18.85
CA GLU A 346 -9.38 -15.96 20.20
C GLU A 346 -9.85 -14.89 21.20
N GLY A 347 -10.51 -13.83 20.72
CA GLY A 347 -10.98 -12.73 21.56
C GLY A 347 -12.05 -13.15 22.58
N ALA A 348 -12.18 -12.37 23.64
CA ALA A 348 -13.28 -12.52 24.60
C ALA A 348 -14.52 -11.77 24.11
N PHE A 349 -15.54 -12.52 23.69
CA PHE A 349 -16.75 -11.97 23.10
C PHE A 349 -17.82 -11.59 24.13
N GLY A 350 -18.67 -10.63 23.76
CA GLY A 350 -19.93 -10.36 24.45
C GLY A 350 -21.01 -9.82 23.51
N GLY A 351 -22.24 -9.79 24.01
CA GLY A 351 -23.41 -9.49 23.17
C GLY A 351 -23.70 -10.63 22.19
N ALA A 352 -23.91 -10.30 20.92
CA ALA A 352 -24.14 -11.28 19.85
C ALA A 352 -22.86 -11.72 19.13
N ALA A 353 -21.71 -11.10 19.44
CA ALA A 353 -20.44 -11.41 18.80
C ALA A 353 -19.96 -12.81 19.20
N TYR A 354 -19.34 -13.52 18.25
CA TYR A 354 -18.70 -14.82 18.50
C TYR A 354 -17.66 -15.14 17.42
N ALA A 355 -16.83 -16.15 17.70
CA ALA A 355 -15.89 -16.70 16.75
C ALA A 355 -16.58 -17.61 15.72
N SER A 356 -16.66 -17.18 14.45
CA SER A 356 -17.31 -17.92 13.36
C SER A 356 -16.30 -18.53 12.38
N GLU A 357 -16.75 -19.46 11.55
CA GLU A 357 -15.93 -20.05 10.48
C GLU A 357 -15.64 -19.02 9.39
N SER A 358 -14.44 -19.09 8.82
CA SER A 358 -14.02 -18.29 7.68
C SER A 358 -13.02 -19.05 6.83
N PRO A 359 -13.44 -19.62 5.69
CA PRO A 359 -12.55 -20.37 4.80
C PRO A 359 -11.33 -19.57 4.31
N ASN A 360 -11.46 -18.25 4.19
CA ASN A 360 -10.40 -17.35 3.73
C ASN A 360 -9.68 -16.61 4.87
N GLY A 361 -10.05 -16.87 6.13
CA GLY A 361 -9.43 -16.32 7.33
C GLY A 361 -8.12 -17.04 7.70
N SER A 362 -7.24 -16.35 8.42
CA SER A 362 -6.14 -16.98 9.15
C SER A 362 -6.71 -18.06 10.07
N GLY A 363 -6.11 -19.24 10.08
CA GLY A 363 -6.60 -20.35 10.92
C GLY A 363 -8.01 -20.88 10.60
N GLY A 364 -8.69 -20.35 9.58
CA GLY A 364 -10.03 -20.80 9.15
C GLY A 364 -11.19 -20.22 9.98
N ARG A 365 -10.95 -19.21 10.82
CA ARG A 365 -11.94 -18.59 11.72
C ARG A 365 -11.75 -17.08 11.77
N LYS A 366 -12.68 -16.37 12.41
CA LYS A 366 -12.65 -14.91 12.58
C LYS A 366 -13.49 -14.47 13.77
N ALA A 367 -13.30 -13.23 14.22
CA ALA A 367 -14.29 -12.52 15.03
C ALA A 367 -15.38 -11.93 14.12
N GLY A 368 -16.62 -12.34 14.33
CA GLY A 368 -17.77 -11.83 13.60
C GLY A 368 -18.96 -11.52 14.50
N HIS A 369 -20.08 -11.17 13.86
CA HIS A 369 -21.34 -10.85 14.52
C HIS A 369 -21.25 -9.72 15.55
N ILE A 370 -20.37 -8.75 15.31
CA ILE A 370 -20.29 -7.50 16.07
C ILE A 370 -21.43 -6.59 15.55
N ASP A 371 -22.68 -7.05 15.71
CA ASP A 371 -23.85 -6.58 14.94
C ASP A 371 -24.82 -5.76 15.78
N THR A 372 -24.88 -5.99 17.10
CA THR A 372 -25.79 -5.26 18.01
C THR A 372 -25.02 -4.23 18.84
N PRO A 373 -25.69 -3.21 19.41
CA PRO A 373 -25.04 -2.20 20.26
C PRO A 373 -24.25 -2.79 21.45
N GLU A 374 -24.65 -3.96 21.95
CA GLU A 374 -24.00 -4.67 23.07
C GLU A 374 -22.86 -5.59 22.61
N SER A 375 -22.69 -5.78 21.30
CA SER A 375 -21.73 -6.72 20.74
C SER A 375 -20.30 -6.17 20.78
N PHE A 376 -19.37 -6.98 21.28
CA PHE A 376 -17.96 -6.63 21.35
C PHE A 376 -17.04 -7.86 21.29
N VAL A 377 -15.79 -7.61 20.95
CA VAL A 377 -14.67 -8.53 21.14
C VAL A 377 -13.53 -7.81 21.88
N ASP A 378 -13.05 -8.44 22.95
CA ASP A 378 -11.97 -7.95 23.80
C ASP A 378 -10.68 -8.75 23.60
N PHE A 379 -9.56 -8.03 23.57
CA PHE A 379 -8.22 -8.59 23.50
C PHE A 379 -7.38 -8.12 24.67
N ASN A 380 -6.76 -9.06 25.37
CA ASN A 380 -5.75 -8.76 26.38
C ASN A 380 -4.38 -8.77 25.72
N VAL A 381 -3.88 -7.58 25.43
CA VAL A 381 -2.62 -7.33 24.72
C VAL A 381 -1.51 -7.06 25.71
N HIS A 382 -0.32 -7.64 25.49
CA HIS A 382 0.84 -7.37 26.32
C HIS A 382 1.96 -6.75 25.48
N VAL A 383 2.51 -5.63 25.95
CA VAL A 383 3.68 -4.98 25.32
C VAL A 383 4.75 -4.69 26.36
N GLN A 384 6.02 -4.77 25.95
CA GLN A 384 7.15 -4.58 26.87
C GLN A 384 7.33 -3.11 27.27
N GLU A 385 7.12 -2.20 26.32
CA GLU A 385 7.34 -0.77 26.50
C GLU A 385 6.06 0.02 26.28
N ALA A 386 5.85 1.06 27.09
CA ALA A 386 4.77 2.01 26.85
C ALA A 386 5.12 2.89 25.64
N GLY A 387 4.12 3.27 24.85
CA GLY A 387 4.33 4.14 23.70
C GLY A 387 3.22 4.03 22.67
N GLU A 388 3.48 4.66 21.52
CA GLU A 388 2.60 4.59 20.36
C GLU A 388 2.89 3.31 19.56
N TYR A 389 1.83 2.59 19.21
CA TYR A 389 1.86 1.39 18.41
C TYR A 389 0.97 1.56 17.20
N ILE A 390 1.35 0.90 16.10
CA ILE A 390 0.50 0.72 14.94
C ILE A 390 -0.23 -0.60 15.11
N LEU A 391 -1.55 -0.57 14.99
CA LEU A 391 -2.43 -1.71 14.87
C LEU A 391 -2.78 -1.90 13.39
N LEU A 392 -2.54 -3.10 12.85
CA LEU A 392 -2.81 -3.51 11.47
C LEU A 392 -3.80 -4.67 11.50
N ALA A 393 -5.08 -4.43 11.21
CA ALA A 393 -6.10 -5.47 11.22
C ALA A 393 -6.46 -5.96 9.83
N ARG A 394 -6.52 -7.27 9.64
CA ARG A 394 -7.13 -7.88 8.46
C ARG A 394 -8.64 -7.95 8.69
N THR A 395 -9.39 -7.17 7.92
CA THR A 395 -10.82 -6.91 8.17
C THR A 395 -11.67 -7.08 6.93
N ALA A 396 -12.93 -7.46 7.10
CA ALA A 396 -13.90 -7.57 6.01
C ALA A 396 -15.18 -6.79 6.30
N ASN A 397 -15.78 -6.24 5.25
CA ASN A 397 -17.10 -5.61 5.25
C ASN A 397 -17.79 -5.97 3.94
N GLY A 398 -18.95 -6.63 4.05
CA GLY A 398 -19.84 -6.95 2.93
C GLY A 398 -21.23 -6.36 3.08
N THR A 399 -21.35 -5.24 3.79
CA THR A 399 -22.61 -4.49 3.91
C THR A 399 -23.17 -4.15 2.53
N ALA A 400 -24.49 -4.29 2.39
CA ALA A 400 -25.20 -3.95 1.17
C ALA A 400 -25.03 -2.47 0.80
N GLY A 401 -24.87 -2.18 -0.49
CA GLY A 401 -24.68 -0.81 -0.99
C GLY A 401 -23.22 -0.39 -1.18
N GLY A 402 -22.25 -1.21 -0.79
CA GLY A 402 -20.83 -1.01 -1.14
C GLY A 402 -20.13 0.10 -0.34
N GLY A 403 -20.80 0.67 0.67
CA GLY A 403 -20.26 1.72 1.52
C GLY A 403 -19.30 1.20 2.58
N TRP A 404 -18.39 2.07 3.02
CA TRP A 404 -17.51 1.86 4.16
C TRP A 404 -18.32 1.60 5.44
N SER A 405 -17.76 0.81 6.36
CA SER A 405 -18.28 0.61 7.71
C SER A 405 -17.25 1.08 8.74
N TYR A 406 -17.60 1.03 10.02
CA TYR A 406 -16.59 1.10 11.08
C TYR A 406 -17.01 0.32 12.32
N LEU A 407 -16.00 -0.19 13.03
CA LEU A 407 -16.12 -0.61 14.42
C LEU A 407 -15.64 0.52 15.33
N GLN A 408 -16.08 0.53 16.57
CA GLN A 408 -15.52 1.42 17.59
C GLN A 408 -14.32 0.72 18.24
N LEU A 409 -13.14 1.34 18.16
CA LEU A 409 -11.91 0.85 18.77
C LEU A 409 -11.62 1.62 20.05
N SER A 410 -11.50 0.92 21.18
CA SER A 410 -11.11 1.53 22.47
C SER A 410 -9.94 0.78 23.10
N VAL A 411 -9.08 1.53 23.80
CA VAL A 411 -7.90 1.02 24.50
C VAL A 411 -8.01 1.35 25.98
N ASN A 412 -7.86 0.36 26.85
CA ASN A 412 -7.90 0.50 28.31
C ASN A 412 -9.14 1.25 28.84
N SER A 413 -10.30 1.02 28.22
CA SER A 413 -11.56 1.72 28.50
C SER A 413 -11.52 3.24 28.24
N GLY A 414 -10.57 3.71 27.44
CA GLY A 414 -10.54 5.10 26.95
C GLY A 414 -11.62 5.38 25.91
N GLU A 415 -11.73 6.64 25.50
CA GLU A 415 -12.68 7.09 24.49
C GLU A 415 -12.50 6.31 23.18
N PRO A 416 -13.57 5.71 22.62
CA PRO A 416 -13.49 4.98 21.37
C PRO A 416 -13.21 5.88 20.17
N SER A 417 -12.44 5.38 19.21
CA SER A 417 -12.26 5.97 17.89
C SER A 417 -12.91 5.12 16.80
N ARG A 418 -13.23 5.73 15.66
CA ARG A 418 -13.76 5.00 14.50
C ARG A 418 -12.64 4.22 13.83
N PHE A 419 -12.80 2.91 13.79
CA PHE A 419 -11.92 1.99 13.07
C PHE A 419 -12.58 1.60 11.76
N HIS A 420 -12.22 2.32 10.70
CA HIS A 420 -12.87 2.27 9.39
C HIS A 420 -12.54 1.00 8.61
N ILE A 421 -13.53 0.43 7.92
CA ILE A 421 -13.40 -0.82 7.17
C ILE A 421 -13.93 -0.67 5.73
N THR A 422 -12.98 -0.75 4.79
CA THR A 422 -13.07 -1.31 3.45
C THR A 422 -14.28 -2.17 3.05
N ASN A 423 -15.23 -1.68 2.25
CA ASN A 423 -16.18 -2.62 1.65
C ASN A 423 -15.50 -3.41 0.52
N LYS A 424 -15.32 -4.70 0.75
CA LYS A 424 -14.73 -5.64 -0.21
C LYS A 424 -15.61 -6.87 -0.45
N GLY A 425 -16.75 -6.94 0.23
CA GLY A 425 -17.54 -8.17 0.33
C GLY A 425 -17.09 -9.04 1.50
N TRP A 426 -17.97 -9.96 1.91
CA TRP A 426 -17.65 -10.98 2.92
C TRP A 426 -16.63 -11.98 2.37
N GLU A 427 -15.75 -12.50 3.24
CA GLU A 427 -14.63 -13.40 2.87
C GLU A 427 -13.62 -12.79 1.88
N ASN A 428 -13.63 -11.47 1.71
CA ASN A 428 -12.63 -10.71 0.97
C ASN A 428 -12.01 -9.67 1.90
N TRP A 429 -10.74 -9.89 2.22
CA TRP A 429 -10.09 -9.20 3.32
C TRP A 429 -9.33 -7.94 2.87
N GLY A 430 -9.44 -6.88 3.65
CA GLY A 430 -8.70 -5.61 3.53
C GLY A 430 -7.80 -5.38 4.74
N LEU A 431 -7.21 -4.18 4.83
CA LEU A 431 -6.29 -3.77 5.90
C LEU A 431 -6.82 -2.52 6.62
N SER A 432 -7.36 -2.63 7.81
CA SER A 432 -7.69 -1.45 8.64
C SER A 432 -6.55 -1.12 9.58
N THR A 433 -6.18 0.17 9.68
CA THR A 433 -5.04 0.60 10.50
C THR A 433 -5.44 1.63 11.55
N ALA A 434 -4.72 1.65 12.67
CA ALA A 434 -4.86 2.66 13.70
C ALA A 434 -3.52 2.89 14.43
N ARG A 435 -3.28 4.14 14.86
CA ARG A 435 -2.26 4.45 15.87
C ARG A 435 -2.91 4.44 17.24
N ILE A 436 -2.35 3.67 18.17
CA ILE A 436 -2.89 3.47 19.51
C ILE A 436 -1.80 3.67 20.56
N GLN A 437 -2.20 4.14 21.75
CA GLN A 437 -1.29 4.32 22.88
C GLN A 437 -1.42 3.16 23.86
N LEU A 438 -0.32 2.44 24.08
CA LEU A 438 -0.27 1.29 24.98
C LEU A 438 0.64 1.59 26.19
N LYS A 439 0.29 1.01 27.34
CA LYS A 439 1.12 1.02 28.54
C LYS A 439 2.03 -0.21 28.53
N ALA A 440 3.18 -0.13 29.18
CA ALA A 440 3.97 -1.32 29.45
C ALA A 440 3.14 -2.33 30.27
N GLY A 441 3.23 -3.60 29.90
CA GLY A 441 2.43 -4.67 30.47
C GLY A 441 1.10 -4.91 29.76
N ALA A 442 0.08 -5.29 30.53
CA ALA A 442 -1.23 -5.65 30.00
C ALA A 442 -2.06 -4.41 29.60
N ASN A 443 -2.69 -4.50 28.44
CA ASN A 443 -3.61 -3.55 27.87
C ASN A 443 -4.87 -4.29 27.41
N LYS A 444 -6.00 -3.58 27.42
CA LYS A 444 -7.24 -4.09 26.84
C LYS A 444 -7.53 -3.35 25.54
N ILE A 445 -7.61 -4.07 24.43
CA ILE A 445 -8.12 -3.53 23.16
C ILE A 445 -9.52 -4.09 22.96
N ARG A 446 -10.48 -3.23 22.64
CA ARG A 446 -11.88 -3.61 22.43
C ARG A 446 -12.38 -3.07 21.10
N PHE A 447 -12.99 -3.94 20.30
CA PHE A 447 -13.81 -3.55 19.17
C PHE A 447 -15.28 -3.74 19.52
N THR A 448 -16.10 -2.71 19.35
CA THR A 448 -17.56 -2.81 19.51
C THR A 448 -18.28 -2.39 18.25
N LYS A 449 -19.58 -2.66 18.19
CA LYS A 449 -20.45 -2.21 17.09
C LYS A 449 -20.29 -0.70 16.86
N GLY A 450 -20.03 -0.34 15.60
CA GLY A 450 -20.12 1.02 15.09
C GLY A 450 -21.25 1.16 14.07
N GLU A 451 -20.96 1.69 12.90
CA GLU A 451 -21.91 1.82 11.78
C GLU A 451 -21.69 0.68 10.79
N GLU A 452 -22.78 0.15 10.22
CA GLU A 452 -22.75 -1.02 9.33
C GLU A 452 -22.01 -2.23 9.95
N TYR A 453 -21.52 -3.17 9.15
CA TYR A 453 -20.97 -4.43 9.67
C TYR A 453 -19.48 -4.56 9.36
N GLY A 454 -18.78 -5.29 10.22
CA GLY A 454 -17.35 -5.51 10.09
C GLY A 454 -16.91 -6.77 10.84
N GLU A 455 -15.96 -7.48 10.26
CA GLU A 455 -15.37 -8.69 10.81
C GLU A 455 -13.85 -8.51 10.90
N ILE A 456 -13.23 -9.18 11.87
CA ILE A 456 -11.80 -9.14 12.12
C ILE A 456 -11.25 -10.55 12.01
N ASP A 457 -10.36 -10.77 11.06
CA ASP A 457 -9.59 -12.01 10.94
C ASP A 457 -8.52 -12.05 12.03
N PHE A 458 -7.60 -11.10 11.99
CA PHE A 458 -6.60 -10.87 13.03
C PHE A 458 -6.22 -9.38 13.08
N PHE A 459 -5.47 -9.00 14.11
CA PHE A 459 -4.66 -7.79 14.03
C PHE A 459 -3.24 -8.01 14.54
N ASP A 460 -2.31 -7.34 13.89
CA ASP A 460 -0.92 -7.23 14.29
C ASP A 460 -0.72 -5.92 15.06
N ILE A 461 0.17 -5.94 16.06
CA ILE A 461 0.68 -4.71 16.69
C ILE A 461 2.19 -4.63 16.58
N LYS A 462 2.68 -3.40 16.44
CA LYS A 462 4.11 -3.08 16.47
C LYS A 462 4.35 -1.63 16.92
N PRO A 463 5.52 -1.31 17.50
CA PRO A 463 5.87 0.07 17.80
C PRO A 463 5.77 0.95 16.56
N ALA A 464 5.35 2.21 16.74
CA ALA A 464 5.17 3.17 15.65
C ALA A 464 6.47 3.87 15.22
N ASN A 465 7.55 3.72 16.00
CA ASN A 465 8.86 4.36 15.80
C ASN A 465 9.92 3.36 15.32
#